data_AF-A0A7S3HGJ1-F1
#
_entry.id   AF-A0A7S3HGJ1-F1
#
_cell.length_a   1.000
_cell.length_b   1.000
_cell.length_c   1.000
_cell.angle_alpha   90.00
_cell.angle_beta   90.00
_cell.angle_gamma   90.00
#
_symmetry.space_group_name_H-M   'P 1'
#
loop_
_entity.id
_entity.type
_entity.pdbx_description
1 polymer ?
#
loop_
_entity_poly.entity_id
_entity_poly.type
_entity_poly.pdbx_seq_one_letter_code
_entity_poly.pdbx_strand_id
1 'polypeptide(L)'
;VAYALIIAQLALDAFFIIEERKQFLVNPLLYFTDVWNAMDALVVISNVVANVLRLVYLEDTIPCKVFLCITSIVGYFNILYYLRAFESTGPLVSMIMKISNDMTNLIAVVLIVLVGFSQAFWIISSVDRSLPFGTIQDSLLNSYVFMLGGFDPSAFEGTPLNGFATALSCFYMLIVSILLLNLLIAL
;
A
#
# COMPACT_ATOMS: atom_id res chain seq x y z
N VAL A 1 12.99 -29.30 -6.77
CA VAL A 1 13.23 -27.86 -7.05
C VAL A 1 12.69 -26.97 -5.93
N ALA A 2 11.43 -27.14 -5.48
CA ALA A 2 10.85 -26.33 -4.40
C ALA A 2 11.60 -26.40 -3.05
N TYR A 3 12.00 -27.58 -2.58
CA TYR A 3 12.71 -27.73 -1.30
C TYR A 3 14.10 -27.08 -1.28
N ALA A 4 14.83 -27.10 -2.39
CA ALA A 4 16.13 -26.46 -2.50
C ALA A 4 16.01 -24.92 -2.38
N LEU A 5 14.95 -24.35 -2.97
CA LEU A 5 14.65 -22.93 -2.85
C LEU A 5 14.26 -22.54 -1.41
N ILE A 6 13.45 -23.36 -0.74
CA ILE A 6 13.08 -23.14 0.67
C ILE A 6 14.33 -23.17 1.57
N ILE A 7 15.21 -24.15 1.37
CA ILE A 7 16.45 -24.26 2.15
C ILE A 7 17.35 -23.04 1.90
N ALA A 8 17.50 -22.61 0.63
CA ALA A 8 18.27 -21.42 0.30
C ALA A 8 17.67 -20.15 0.93
N GLN A 9 16.34 -20.02 0.92
CA GLN A 9 15.62 -18.89 1.50
C GLN A 9 15.78 -18.85 3.03
N LEU A 10 15.65 -19.99 3.71
CA LEU A 10 15.88 -20.11 5.15
C LEU A 10 17.34 -19.83 5.54
N ALA A 11 18.31 -20.24 4.71
CA ALA A 11 19.72 -19.94 4.96
C ALA A 11 20.01 -18.44 4.82
N LEU A 12 19.40 -17.78 3.83
CA LEU A 12 19.48 -16.34 3.64
C LEU A 12 18.81 -15.61 4.82
N ASP A 13 17.61 -16.02 5.24
CA ASP A 13 16.91 -15.45 6.40
C ASP A 13 17.75 -15.59 7.67
N ALA A 14 18.38 -16.75 7.90
CA ALA A 14 19.25 -16.98 9.05
C ALA A 14 20.46 -16.02 9.05
N PHE A 15 21.05 -15.74 7.89
CA PHE A 15 22.11 -14.76 7.75
C PHE A 15 21.62 -13.35 8.11
N PHE A 16 20.48 -12.91 7.57
CA PHE A 16 19.92 -11.60 7.87
C PHE A 16 19.53 -11.45 9.35
N ILE A 17 18.96 -12.49 9.98
CA ILE A 17 18.65 -12.49 11.42
C ILE A 17 19.89 -12.27 12.28
N ILE A 18 21.03 -12.86 11.90
CA ILE A 18 22.29 -12.69 12.64
C ILE A 18 22.75 -11.24 12.57
N GLU A 19 22.67 -10.61 11.41
CA GLU A 19 23.05 -9.19 11.23
C GLU A 19 22.07 -8.25 11.94
N GLU A 20 20.77 -8.45 11.79
CA GLU A 20 19.72 -7.70 12.48
C GLU A 20 19.87 -7.78 14.00
N ARG A 21 20.16 -8.97 14.54
CA ARG A 21 20.38 -9.16 15.98
C ARG A 21 21.55 -8.32 16.47
N LYS A 22 22.65 -8.22 15.72
CA LYS A 22 23.80 -7.38 16.10
C LYS A 22 23.39 -5.92 16.16
N GLN A 23 22.64 -5.43 15.17
CA GLN A 23 22.16 -4.04 15.12
C GLN A 23 21.19 -3.73 16.27
N PHE A 24 20.25 -4.64 16.54
CA PHE A 24 19.28 -4.50 17.62
C PHE A 24 19.94 -4.46 19.01
N LEU A 25 20.97 -5.29 19.25
CA LEU A 25 21.68 -5.34 20.52
C LEU A 25 22.47 -4.06 20.83
N VAL A 26 22.92 -3.35 19.79
CA VAL A 26 23.70 -2.11 19.97
C VAL A 26 22.78 -0.96 20.42
N ASN A 27 21.60 -0.79 19.81
CA ASN A 27 20.67 0.28 20.16
C ASN A 27 19.18 -0.11 19.91
N PRO A 28 18.52 -0.79 20.86
CA PRO A 28 17.18 -1.33 20.65
C PRO A 28 16.09 -0.26 20.51
N LEU A 29 16.24 0.89 21.18
CA LEU A 29 15.24 1.97 21.14
C LEU A 29 15.30 2.78 19.84
N LEU A 30 16.48 2.96 19.26
CA LEU A 30 16.66 3.69 18.00
C LEU A 30 16.38 2.80 16.78
N TYR A 31 16.48 1.47 16.94
CA TYR A 31 16.29 0.53 15.85
C TYR A 31 14.92 0.69 15.15
N PHE A 32 13.83 0.84 15.93
CA PHE A 32 12.48 1.02 15.37
C PHE A 32 12.17 2.43 14.85
N THR A 33 13.07 3.40 15.05
CA THR A 33 12.89 4.76 14.50
C THR A 33 13.38 4.87 13.06
N ASP A 34 14.24 3.95 12.63
CA ASP A 34 14.71 3.90 11.25
C ASP A 34 13.74 3.09 10.38
N VAL A 35 13.25 3.72 9.31
CA VAL A 35 12.33 3.10 8.35
C VAL A 35 12.94 1.85 7.72
N TRP A 36 14.26 1.86 7.46
CA TRP A 36 14.91 0.74 6.76
C TRP A 36 15.01 -0.50 7.64
N ASN A 37 15.38 -0.32 8.90
CA ASN A 37 15.39 -1.40 9.89
C ASN A 37 13.98 -1.98 10.08
N ALA A 38 12.95 -1.13 10.10
CA ALA A 38 11.56 -1.60 10.18
C ALA A 38 11.16 -2.43 8.95
N MET A 39 11.61 -2.05 7.75
CA MET A 39 11.35 -2.81 6.52
C MET A 39 12.15 -4.12 6.48
N ASP A 40 13.42 -4.14 6.89
CA ASP A 40 14.24 -5.34 7.00
C ASP A 40 13.64 -6.34 8.00
N ALA A 41 13.25 -5.88 9.19
CA ALA A 41 12.55 -6.70 10.18
C ALA A 41 11.25 -7.29 9.61
N LEU A 42 10.47 -6.49 8.87
CA LEU A 42 9.22 -6.94 8.26
C LEU A 42 9.45 -8.01 7.18
N VAL A 43 10.51 -7.90 6.38
CA VAL A 43 10.92 -8.93 5.42
C VAL A 43 11.29 -10.22 6.15
N VAL A 44 12.15 -10.13 7.16
CA VAL A 44 12.61 -11.30 7.93
C VAL A 44 11.43 -12.00 8.63
N ILE A 45 10.59 -11.25 9.34
CA ILE A 45 9.44 -11.82 10.06
C ILE A 45 8.45 -12.47 9.10
N SER A 46 8.06 -11.78 8.01
CA SER A 46 7.11 -12.32 7.04
C SER A 46 7.65 -13.57 6.35
N ASN A 47 8.94 -13.60 6.01
CA ASN A 47 9.56 -14.73 5.35
C ASN A 47 9.70 -15.95 6.27
N VAL A 48 10.11 -15.75 7.53
CA VAL A 48 10.19 -16.82 8.53
C VAL A 48 8.80 -17.42 8.79
N VAL A 49 7.78 -16.58 8.98
CA VAL A 49 6.40 -17.05 9.20
C VAL A 49 5.90 -17.84 7.99
N ALA A 50 6.14 -17.35 6.77
CA ALA A 50 5.77 -18.04 5.54
C ALA A 50 6.44 -19.42 5.43
N ASN A 51 7.75 -19.50 5.66
CA ASN A 51 8.49 -20.76 5.56
C ASN A 51 8.14 -21.75 6.68
N VAL A 52 7.87 -21.28 7.90
CA VAL A 52 7.38 -22.14 9.00
C VAL A 52 6.03 -22.74 8.64
N LEU A 53 5.09 -21.93 8.14
CA LEU A 53 3.78 -22.42 7.69
C LEU A 53 3.94 -23.42 6.54
N ARG A 54 4.84 -23.16 5.60
CA ARG A 54 5.11 -24.05 4.47
C ARG A 54 5.68 -25.41 4.93
N LEU A 55 6.55 -25.42 5.94
CA LEU A 55 7.12 -26.64 6.51
C LEU A 55 6.10 -27.45 7.33
N VAL A 56 5.23 -26.77 8.07
CA VAL A 56 4.19 -27.43 8.91
C VAL A 56 3.11 -28.08 8.05
N TYR A 57 2.62 -27.37 7.03
CA TYR A 57 1.51 -27.85 6.20
C TYR A 57 1.96 -28.60 4.95
N LEU A 58 3.26 -28.60 4.63
CA LEU A 58 3.85 -29.19 3.42
C LEU A 58 3.22 -28.70 2.09
N GLU A 59 2.42 -27.63 2.16
CA GLU A 59 1.69 -27.02 1.05
C GLU A 59 1.66 -25.49 1.21
N ASP A 60 1.47 -24.80 0.08
CA ASP A 60 1.36 -23.34 0.04
C ASP A 60 -0.04 -22.89 0.44
N THR A 61 -0.27 -22.80 1.76
CA THR A 61 -1.52 -22.30 2.34
C THR A 61 -1.79 -20.84 1.96
N ILE A 62 -3.06 -20.43 1.97
CA ILE A 62 -3.47 -19.02 1.72
C ILE A 62 -2.66 -18.02 2.56
N PRO A 63 -2.52 -18.16 3.90
CA PRO A 63 -1.72 -17.22 4.69
C PRO A 63 -0.25 -17.19 4.29
N CYS A 64 0.35 -18.33 3.92
CA CYS A 64 1.72 -18.39 3.42
C CYS A 64 1.90 -17.51 2.17
N LYS A 65 0.99 -17.61 1.21
CA LYS A 65 1.02 -16.80 -0.02
C LYS A 65 0.94 -15.30 0.29
N VAL A 66 0.08 -14.90 1.22
CA VAL A 66 -0.05 -13.50 1.64
C VAL A 66 1.26 -12.97 2.21
N PHE A 67 1.91 -13.72 3.11
CA PHE A 67 3.19 -13.31 3.68
C PHE A 67 4.29 -13.22 2.62
N LEU A 68 4.38 -14.20 1.70
CA LEU A 68 5.35 -14.16 0.60
C LEU A 68 5.13 -12.96 -0.33
N CYS A 69 3.88 -12.56 -0.60
CA CYS A 69 3.59 -11.34 -1.37
C CYS A 69 4.11 -10.09 -0.66
N ILE A 70 3.90 -9.98 0.67
CA ILE A 70 4.42 -8.88 1.47
C ILE A 70 5.95 -8.86 1.44
N THR A 71 6.59 -10.00 1.69
CA THR A 71 8.06 -10.16 1.62
C THR A 71 8.61 -9.72 0.27
N SER A 72 7.94 -10.11 -0.83
CA SER A 72 8.36 -9.73 -2.17
C SER A 72 8.35 -8.22 -2.36
N ILE A 73 7.23 -7.55 -2.06
CA ILE A 73 7.10 -6.11 -2.26
C ILE A 73 8.15 -5.36 -1.43
N VAL A 74 8.22 -5.66 -0.14
CA VAL A 74 9.11 -4.95 0.80
C VAL A 74 10.57 -5.23 0.49
N GLY A 75 10.91 -6.47 0.09
CA GLY A 75 12.25 -6.84 -0.33
C GLY A 75 12.73 -6.04 -1.55
N TYR A 76 11.86 -5.80 -2.54
CA TYR A 76 12.21 -4.92 -3.67
C TYR A 76 12.37 -3.46 -3.25
N PHE A 77 11.57 -2.96 -2.30
CA PHE A 77 11.79 -1.62 -1.75
C PHE A 77 13.13 -1.51 -0.99
N ASN A 78 13.58 -2.55 -0.30
CA ASN A 78 14.89 -2.55 0.39
C ASN A 78 16.06 -2.44 -0.59
N ILE A 79 15.87 -2.78 -1.87
CA ILE A 79 16.89 -2.50 -2.90
C ILE A 79 17.20 -1.00 -2.99
N LEU A 80 16.21 -0.12 -2.75
CA LEU A 80 16.41 1.33 -2.72
C LEU A 80 17.39 1.76 -1.61
N TYR A 81 17.46 1.01 -0.50
CA TYR A 81 18.46 1.25 0.55
C TYR A 81 19.87 1.08 0.01
N TYR A 82 20.14 -0.04 -0.66
CA TYR A 82 21.45 -0.33 -1.25
C TYR A 82 21.81 0.64 -2.38
N LEU A 83 20.82 1.12 -3.13
CA LEU A 83 21.02 2.16 -4.14
C LEU A 83 21.51 3.49 -3.56
N ARG A 84 21.40 3.72 -2.24
CA ARG A 84 21.92 4.93 -1.60
C ARG A 84 23.44 5.03 -1.62
N ALA A 85 24.14 3.90 -1.73
CA ALA A 85 25.60 3.86 -1.72
C ALA A 85 26.24 4.39 -3.02
N PHE A 86 25.48 4.49 -4.12
CA PHE A 86 26.01 4.99 -5.39
C PHE A 86 25.80 6.50 -5.54
N GLU A 87 26.81 7.19 -6.06
CA GLU A 87 26.79 8.66 -6.23
C GLU A 87 25.65 9.16 -7.12
N SER A 88 25.25 8.39 -8.14
CA SER A 88 24.19 8.77 -9.07
C SER A 88 22.78 8.57 -8.52
N THR A 89 22.53 7.48 -7.78
CA THR A 89 21.18 7.10 -7.29
C THR A 89 20.91 7.53 -5.85
N GLY A 90 21.94 7.75 -5.03
CA GLY A 90 21.78 8.15 -3.64
C GLY A 90 21.00 9.45 -3.42
N PRO A 91 21.26 10.53 -4.18
CA PRO A 91 20.48 11.76 -4.08
C PRO A 91 19.00 11.55 -4.43
N LEU A 92 18.69 10.71 -5.43
CA LEU A 92 17.32 10.41 -5.84
C LEU A 92 16.53 9.71 -4.74
N VAL A 93 17.10 8.66 -4.13
CA VAL A 93 16.46 7.94 -3.03
C VAL A 93 16.21 8.87 -1.83
N SER A 94 17.18 9.73 -1.52
CA SER A 94 17.06 10.69 -0.41
C SER A 94 15.97 11.73 -0.67
N MET A 95 15.81 12.18 -1.92
CA MET A 95 14.74 13.08 -2.34
C MET A 95 13.36 12.44 -2.22
N ILE A 96 13.20 11.18 -2.65
CA ILE A 96 11.93 10.43 -2.52
C ILE A 96 11.50 10.34 -1.06
N MET A 97 12.42 10.00 -0.14
CA MET A 97 12.11 9.89 1.28
C MET A 97 11.67 11.23 1.89
N LYS A 98 12.34 12.32 1.49
CA LYS A 98 12.00 13.67 1.96
C LYS A 98 10.62 14.10 1.48
N ILE A 99 10.35 13.96 0.18
CA ILE A 99 9.06 14.27 -0.44
C ILE A 99 7.94 13.42 0.20
N SER A 100 8.17 12.12 0.40
CA SER A 100 7.18 11.24 1.03
C SER A 100 6.81 11.70 2.45
N ASN A 101 7.78 12.18 3.23
CA ASN A 101 7.52 12.70 4.57
C ASN A 101 6.72 14.00 4.53
N ASP A 102 7.09 14.92 3.64
CA ASP A 102 6.43 16.21 3.45
C ASP A 102 4.96 16.05 2.95
N MET A 103 4.70 15.01 2.15
CA MET A 103 3.37 14.68 1.60
C MET A 103 2.39 14.05 2.62
N THR A 104 2.85 13.63 3.80
CA THR A 104 2.02 12.87 4.76
C THR A 104 0.73 13.60 5.14
N ASN A 105 0.82 14.91 5.38
CA ASN A 105 -0.33 15.74 5.76
C ASN A 105 -1.34 15.85 4.61
N LEU A 106 -0.87 15.95 3.36
CA LEU A 106 -1.75 16.03 2.21
C LEU A 106 -2.45 14.70 1.95
N ILE A 107 -1.74 13.58 2.09
CA ILE A 107 -2.32 12.23 1.99
C ILE A 107 -3.44 12.06 3.02
N ALA A 108 -3.25 12.56 4.26
CA ALA A 108 -4.30 12.52 5.28
C ALA A 108 -5.56 13.29 4.86
N VAL A 109 -5.42 14.48 4.27
CA VAL A 109 -6.55 15.27 3.73
C VAL A 109 -7.24 14.52 2.59
N VAL A 110 -6.48 13.94 1.66
CA VAL A 110 -7.01 13.14 0.55
C VAL A 110 -7.81 11.95 1.07
N LEU A 111 -7.32 11.24 2.09
CA LEU A 111 -8.02 10.11 2.69
C LEU A 111 -9.35 10.51 3.34
N ILE A 112 -9.40 11.65 4.05
CA ILE A 112 -10.64 12.16 4.65
C ILE A 112 -11.68 12.42 3.58
N VAL A 113 -11.29 13.09 2.48
CA VAL A 113 -12.19 13.38 1.36
C VAL A 113 -12.62 12.10 0.66
N LEU A 114 -11.68 11.17 0.39
CA LEU A 114 -11.96 9.88 -0.25
C LEU A 114 -13.00 9.07 0.54
N VAL A 115 -12.83 8.94 1.85
CA VAL A 115 -13.76 8.17 2.69
C VAL A 115 -15.13 8.87 2.78
N GLY A 116 -15.15 10.19 2.93
CA GLY A 116 -16.40 10.97 3.01
C GLY A 116 -17.24 10.85 1.73
N PHE A 117 -16.62 10.99 0.56
CA PHE A 117 -17.32 10.84 -0.72
C PHE A 117 -17.68 9.38 -1.03
N SER A 118 -16.81 8.41 -0.69
CA SER A 118 -17.13 6.98 -0.79
C SER A 118 -18.36 6.61 0.02
N GLN A 119 -18.51 7.15 1.23
CA GLN A 119 -19.71 6.93 2.02
C GLN A 119 -20.96 7.51 1.35
N ALA A 120 -20.86 8.71 0.75
CA ALA A 120 -21.97 9.33 0.04
C ALA A 120 -22.40 8.52 -1.20
N PHE A 121 -21.45 8.05 -2.01
CA PHE A 121 -21.73 7.20 -3.19
C PHE A 121 -22.34 5.86 -2.79
N TRP A 122 -21.87 5.27 -1.69
CA TRP A 122 -22.45 4.05 -1.14
C TRP A 122 -23.89 4.25 -0.70
N ILE A 123 -24.21 5.34 0.03
CA ILE A 123 -25.59 5.63 0.46
C ILE A 123 -26.53 5.73 -0.75
N ILE A 124 -26.10 6.44 -1.80
CA ILE A 124 -26.88 6.63 -3.03
C ILE A 124 -27.12 5.29 -3.75
N SER A 125 -26.09 4.44 -3.82
CA SER A 125 -26.13 3.20 -4.61
C SER A 125 -26.50 1.95 -3.81
N SER A 126 -26.67 2.07 -2.49
CA SER A 126 -27.00 0.97 -1.58
C SER A 126 -28.34 0.28 -1.88
N VAL A 127 -29.18 0.92 -2.70
CA VAL A 127 -30.47 0.38 -3.15
C VAL A 127 -30.29 -0.89 -3.99
N ASP A 128 -29.19 -0.97 -4.75
CA ASP A 128 -28.88 -2.14 -5.58
C ASP A 128 -27.41 -2.55 -5.40
N ARG A 129 -27.20 -3.74 -4.86
CA ARG A 129 -25.85 -4.29 -4.63
C ARG A 129 -25.10 -4.67 -5.90
N SER A 130 -25.79 -4.76 -7.04
CA SER A 130 -25.16 -5.03 -8.33
C SER A 130 -24.49 -3.79 -8.95
N LEU A 131 -24.75 -2.60 -8.40
CA LEU A 131 -24.12 -1.37 -8.84
C LEU A 131 -22.66 -1.29 -8.39
N PRO A 132 -21.80 -0.56 -9.13
CA PRO A 132 -20.38 -0.38 -8.78
C PRO A 132 -20.14 0.14 -7.35
N PHE A 133 -21.07 0.90 -6.79
CA PHE A 133 -20.97 1.46 -5.43
C PHE A 133 -21.92 0.75 -4.43
N GLY A 134 -22.42 -0.44 -4.76
CA GLY A 134 -23.43 -1.15 -3.96
C GLY A 134 -22.92 -1.71 -2.62
N THR A 135 -21.61 -1.95 -2.49
CA THR A 135 -20.97 -2.37 -1.23
C THR A 135 -19.99 -1.30 -0.72
N ILE A 136 -19.68 -1.34 0.58
CA ILE A 136 -18.74 -0.40 1.20
C ILE A 136 -17.34 -0.54 0.60
N GLN A 137 -16.90 -1.78 0.35
CA GLN A 137 -15.59 -2.06 -0.23
C GLN A 137 -15.51 -1.58 -1.68
N ASP A 138 -16.52 -1.89 -2.49
CA ASP A 138 -16.56 -1.49 -3.90
C ASP A 138 -16.70 0.02 -4.01
N SER A 139 -17.46 0.66 -3.12
CA SER A 139 -17.59 2.11 -3.11
C SER A 139 -16.25 2.80 -2.84
N LEU A 140 -15.47 2.32 -1.87
CA LEU A 140 -14.15 2.88 -1.55
C LEU A 140 -13.15 2.67 -2.70
N LEU A 141 -13.15 1.48 -3.31
CA LEU A 141 -12.29 1.18 -4.44
C LEU A 141 -12.65 2.02 -5.68
N ASN A 142 -13.94 2.09 -6.02
CA ASN A 142 -14.40 2.87 -7.18
C ASN A 142 -14.24 4.37 -6.96
N SER A 143 -14.40 4.87 -5.73
CA SER A 143 -14.07 6.26 -5.40
C SER A 143 -12.59 6.56 -5.61
N TYR A 144 -11.71 5.62 -5.24
CA TYR A 144 -10.27 5.75 -5.48
C TYR A 144 -9.94 5.76 -6.98
N VAL A 145 -10.60 4.92 -7.78
CA VAL A 145 -10.46 4.92 -9.25
C VAL A 145 -10.95 6.25 -9.84
N PHE A 146 -12.06 6.79 -9.35
CA PHE A 146 -12.59 8.10 -9.77
C PHE A 146 -11.61 9.23 -9.44
N MET A 147 -10.94 9.18 -8.28
CA MET A 147 -9.90 10.15 -7.92
C MET A 147 -8.74 10.17 -8.93
N LEU A 148 -8.34 9.00 -9.44
CA LEU A 148 -7.28 8.86 -10.44
C LEU A 148 -7.72 9.22 -11.87
N GLY A 149 -8.97 9.67 -12.06
CA GLY A 149 -9.53 10.12 -13.34
C GLY A 149 -10.35 9.06 -14.08
N GLY A 150 -10.61 7.90 -13.48
CA GLY A 150 -11.44 6.84 -14.05
C GLY A 150 -12.94 7.09 -13.92
N PHE A 151 -13.44 8.22 -14.41
CA PHE A 151 -14.86 8.58 -14.30
C PHE A 151 -15.73 7.84 -15.32
N ASP A 152 -16.75 7.17 -14.80
CA ASP A 152 -17.78 6.51 -15.60
C ASP A 152 -19.18 7.07 -15.25
N PRO A 153 -19.79 7.87 -16.14
CA PRO A 153 -21.14 8.41 -15.94
C PRO A 153 -22.21 7.32 -15.86
N SER A 154 -21.97 6.14 -16.45
CA SER A 154 -22.93 5.05 -16.46
C SER A 154 -22.98 4.28 -15.13
N ALA A 155 -22.02 4.54 -14.22
CA ALA A 155 -21.92 3.85 -12.94
C ALA A 155 -23.11 4.10 -11.98
N PHE A 156 -23.95 5.10 -12.26
CA PHE A 156 -25.16 5.42 -11.49
C PHE A 156 -26.46 5.18 -12.27
N GLU A 157 -26.38 4.65 -13.49
CA GLU A 157 -27.56 4.23 -14.26
C GLU A 157 -28.26 3.09 -13.54
N GLY A 158 -29.50 3.33 -13.09
CA GLY A 158 -30.27 2.40 -12.25
C GLY A 158 -30.60 2.94 -10.85
N THR A 159 -29.94 4.02 -10.41
CA THR A 159 -30.29 4.70 -9.16
C THR A 159 -31.38 5.74 -9.39
N PRO A 160 -32.41 5.86 -8.52
CA PRO A 160 -33.45 6.90 -8.65
C PRO A 160 -32.91 8.34 -8.63
N LEU A 161 -31.69 8.55 -8.13
CA LEU A 161 -31.02 9.83 -7.98
C LEU A 161 -29.82 10.01 -8.94
N ASN A 162 -29.85 9.38 -10.11
CA ASN A 162 -28.73 9.40 -11.08
C ASN A 162 -28.18 10.81 -11.35
N GLY A 163 -29.05 11.79 -11.61
CA GLY A 163 -28.63 13.18 -11.85
C GLY A 163 -27.87 13.81 -10.68
N PHE A 164 -28.29 13.53 -9.43
CA PHE A 164 -27.60 14.00 -8.24
C PHE A 164 -26.25 13.29 -8.04
N ALA A 165 -26.21 11.97 -8.28
CA ALA A 165 -24.98 11.17 -8.18
C ALA A 165 -23.92 11.63 -9.19
N THR A 166 -24.34 11.91 -10.42
CA THR A 166 -23.47 12.45 -11.48
C THR A 166 -22.94 13.84 -11.11
N ALA A 167 -23.80 14.74 -10.63
CA ALA A 167 -23.38 16.07 -10.18
C ALA A 167 -22.40 16.00 -8.99
N LEU A 168 -22.66 15.12 -8.03
CA LEU A 168 -21.77 14.88 -6.89
C LEU A 168 -20.41 14.33 -7.33
N SER A 169 -20.39 13.45 -8.34
CA SER A 169 -19.16 12.89 -8.92
C SER A 169 -18.33 13.94 -9.67
N CYS A 170 -18.97 14.85 -10.40
CA CYS A 170 -18.29 16.00 -11.01
C CYS A 170 -17.65 16.90 -9.95
N PHE A 171 -18.37 17.17 -8.85
CA PHE A 171 -17.84 17.95 -7.74
C PHE A 171 -16.66 17.24 -7.04
N TYR A 172 -16.77 15.93 -6.83
CA TYR A 172 -15.69 15.10 -6.30
C TYR A 172 -14.42 15.20 -7.17
N MET A 173 -14.54 15.05 -8.49
CA MET A 173 -13.40 15.18 -9.40
C MET A 173 -12.77 16.57 -9.39
N LEU A 174 -13.58 17.63 -9.28
CA LEU A 174 -13.07 18.99 -9.17
C LEU A 174 -12.21 19.14 -7.90
N ILE A 175 -12.71 18.67 -6.75
CA ILE A 175 -11.96 18.76 -5.50
C ILE A 175 -10.72 17.87 -5.55
N VAL A 176 -10.87 16.59 -5.86
CA VAL A 176 -9.76 15.65 -5.67
C VAL A 176 -8.80 15.71 -6.85
N SER A 177 -9.29 15.50 -8.08
CA SER A 177 -8.43 15.40 -9.26
C SER A 177 -7.88 16.75 -9.72
N ILE A 178 -8.65 17.85 -9.58
CA ILE A 178 -8.18 19.18 -10.01
C ILE A 178 -7.53 19.96 -8.87
N LEU A 179 -8.11 19.99 -7.66
CA LEU A 179 -7.51 20.77 -6.57
C LEU A 179 -6.44 19.97 -5.81
N LEU A 180 -6.79 18.82 -5.21
CA LEU A 180 -5.89 18.12 -4.28
C LEU A 180 -4.69 17.47 -5.00
N LEU A 181 -4.90 16.83 -6.15
CA LEU A 181 -3.79 16.22 -6.93
C LEU A 181 -2.87 17.28 -7.57
N ASN A 182 -3.39 18.45 -7.94
CA ASN A 182 -2.50 19.52 -8.44
C ASN A 182 -1.80 20.26 -7.31
N LEU A 183 -2.44 20.37 -6.13
CA LEU A 183 -1.77 20.87 -4.92
C LEU A 183 -0.60 19.95 -4.53
N LEU A 184 -0.74 18.63 -4.77
CA LEU A 184 0.34 17.68 -4.56
C LEU A 184 1.57 17.95 -5.45
N ILE A 185 1.36 18.43 -6.67
CA ILE A 185 2.45 18.79 -7.60
C ILE A 185 3.06 20.15 -7.22
N ALA A 186 2.29 21.02 -6.57
CA ALA A 186 2.70 22.37 -6.21
C ALA A 186 3.50 22.48 -4.89
N LEU A 187 3.35 21.50 -3.99
CA LEU A 187 4.12 21.36 -2.74
C LEU A 187 5.45 20.65 -2.99
#